data_AF-A0A8J5C7Y2-F1
#
_entry.id   AF-A0A8J5C7Y2-F1
#
_cell.length_a   1.000
_cell.length_b   1.000
_cell.length_c   1.000
_cell.angle_alpha   90.00
_cell.angle_beta   90.00
_cell.angle_gamma   90.00
#
_symmetry.space_group_name_H-M   'P 1'
#
loop_
_entity.id
_entity.type
_entity.pdbx_description
1 polymer ?
#
loop_
_entity_poly.entity_id
_entity_poly.type
_entity_poly.pdbx_seq_one_letter_code
_entity_poly.pdbx_strand_id
1 'polypeptide(L)'
;MFKPLPNGRGPVNPEGVQYYNNLINELKKYGIEPYVTLLHFDLPQSLEDEYFGLLSPKIVEDFTAYADVCFREFGDRVKYWITVNEPNIEPILGHDLGIFPPNHCSSSLASSLGLNCSKGNSSVEPYVAGHNLLLSHASAVSLYRKKYQVSALEISGFRKKCRGGEEEVLVRRRQQRWLKVEATRRMR
;
A
#
# COMPACT_ATOMS: atom_id res chain seq x y z
N MET A 1 15.83 -9.60 5.19
CA MET A 1 14.44 -9.56 5.68
C MET A 1 13.69 -10.75 5.10
N PHE A 2 12.93 -11.50 5.91
CA PHE A 2 12.18 -12.68 5.45
C PHE A 2 10.94 -12.27 4.65
N LYS A 3 11.10 -11.82 3.40
CA LYS A 3 9.99 -11.43 2.53
C LYS A 3 9.39 -12.63 1.78
N PRO A 4 8.06 -12.65 1.53
CA PRO A 4 7.41 -13.68 0.71
C PRO A 4 7.96 -13.76 -0.71
N LEU A 5 8.37 -12.63 -1.31
CA LEU A 5 9.08 -12.56 -2.59
C LEU A 5 10.37 -11.74 -2.42
N PRO A 6 11.50 -12.37 -2.08
CA PRO A 6 12.74 -11.66 -1.77
C PRO A 6 13.32 -10.89 -2.96
N ASN A 7 13.13 -11.41 -4.18
CA ASN A 7 13.62 -10.79 -5.42
C ASN A 7 12.51 -10.04 -6.18
N GLY A 8 11.34 -9.82 -5.56
CA GLY A 8 10.16 -9.23 -6.20
C GLY A 8 9.40 -10.16 -7.16
N ARG A 9 10.08 -11.15 -7.75
CA ARG A 9 9.51 -12.16 -8.65
C ARG A 9 9.93 -13.57 -8.26
N GLY A 10 9.27 -14.55 -8.88
CA GLY A 10 9.65 -15.96 -8.81
C GLY A 10 8.92 -16.73 -7.71
N PRO A 11 9.50 -17.85 -7.25
CA PRO A 11 8.84 -18.71 -6.27
C PRO A 11 8.69 -18.00 -4.92
N VAL A 12 7.57 -18.27 -4.25
CA VAL A 12 7.31 -17.78 -2.90
C VAL A 12 8.32 -18.38 -1.94
N ASN A 13 8.91 -17.55 -1.09
CA ASN A 13 9.80 -17.98 -0.02
C ASN A 13 8.98 -18.53 1.17
N PRO A 14 8.99 -19.85 1.42
CA PRO A 14 8.18 -20.45 2.47
C PRO A 14 8.57 -19.96 3.87
N GLU A 15 9.86 -19.67 4.12
CA GLU A 15 10.30 -19.13 5.41
C GLU A 15 9.77 -17.71 5.65
N GLY A 16 9.72 -16.90 4.59
CA GLY A 16 9.09 -15.57 4.62
C GLY A 16 7.62 -15.64 4.97
N VAL A 17 6.88 -16.53 4.32
CA VAL A 17 5.46 -16.76 4.61
C VAL A 17 5.26 -17.28 6.04
N GLN A 18 6.08 -18.23 6.48
CA GLN A 18 5.99 -18.78 7.83
C GLN A 18 6.23 -17.72 8.91
N TYR A 19 7.22 -16.85 8.71
CA TYR A 19 7.49 -15.75 9.63
C TYR A 19 6.26 -14.85 9.86
N TYR A 20 5.65 -14.36 8.78
CA TYR A 20 4.46 -13.50 8.89
C TYR A 20 3.24 -14.27 9.39
N ASN A 21 3.09 -15.54 9.05
CA ASN A 21 2.04 -16.40 9.62
C ASN A 21 2.15 -16.51 11.14
N ASN A 22 3.35 -16.74 11.67
CA ASN A 22 3.58 -16.83 13.11
C ASN A 22 3.25 -15.50 13.80
N LEU A 23 3.68 -14.38 13.21
CA LEU A 23 3.37 -13.05 13.74
C LEU A 23 1.86 -12.76 13.74
N ILE A 24 1.17 -12.99 12.62
CA ILE A 24 -0.28 -12.77 12.49
C ILE A 24 -1.06 -13.65 13.47
N ASN A 25 -0.66 -14.92 13.61
CA ASN A 25 -1.29 -15.85 14.55
C ASN A 25 -1.12 -15.39 15.99
N GLU A 26 0.08 -14.93 16.37
CA GLU A 26 0.31 -14.45 17.74
C GLU A 26 -0.48 -13.16 18.03
N LEU A 27 -0.55 -12.22 17.07
CA LEU A 27 -1.41 -11.03 17.21
C LEU A 27 -2.88 -11.41 17.42
N LYS A 28 -3.41 -12.32 16.59
CA LYS A 28 -4.79 -12.79 16.68
C LYS A 28 -5.09 -13.53 17.99
N LYS A 29 -4.14 -14.33 18.48
CA LYS A 29 -4.24 -15.04 19.77
C LYS A 29 -4.48 -14.07 20.94
N TYR A 30 -3.90 -12.87 20.87
CA TYR A 30 -4.12 -11.81 21.86
C TYR A 30 -5.26 -10.83 21.50
N GLY A 31 -6.07 -11.15 20.49
CA GLY A 31 -7.20 -10.31 20.07
C GLY A 31 -6.77 -9.00 19.39
N ILE A 32 -5.53 -8.89 18.92
CA ILE A 32 -5.03 -7.72 18.20
C ILE A 32 -5.35 -7.89 16.71
N GLU A 33 -6.05 -6.91 16.13
CA GLU A 33 -6.37 -6.94 14.71
C GLU A 33 -5.17 -6.48 13.87
N PRO A 34 -4.66 -7.31 12.94
CA PRO A 34 -3.51 -6.93 12.13
C PRO A 34 -3.91 -5.96 11.00
N TYR A 35 -3.22 -4.82 10.94
CA TYR A 35 -3.26 -3.88 9.82
C TYR A 35 -1.93 -4.01 9.08
N VAL A 36 -1.98 -4.50 7.84
CA VAL A 36 -0.77 -4.88 7.10
C VAL A 36 -0.51 -3.90 5.97
N THR A 37 0.69 -3.33 5.96
CA THR A 37 1.21 -2.52 4.86
C THR A 37 2.03 -3.39 3.91
N LEU A 38 1.72 -3.36 2.61
CA LEU A 38 2.37 -4.19 1.60
C LEU A 38 3.74 -3.63 1.16
N LEU A 39 3.80 -2.34 0.83
CA LEU A 39 5.03 -1.63 0.46
C LEU A 39 5.32 -0.51 1.46
N HIS A 40 6.49 -0.55 2.07
CA HIS A 40 6.94 0.44 3.04
C HIS A 40 8.42 0.78 2.82
N PHE A 41 8.71 1.47 1.72
CA PHE A 41 10.06 1.89 1.32
C PHE A 41 11.07 0.75 1.18
N ASP A 42 10.57 -0.46 0.92
CA ASP A 42 11.33 -1.71 0.98
C ASP A 42 11.17 -2.53 -0.31
N LEU A 43 11.24 -1.81 -1.44
CA LEU A 43 11.27 -2.38 -2.78
C LEU A 43 12.49 -3.34 -2.92
N PRO A 44 12.32 -4.54 -3.48
CA PRO A 44 13.43 -5.45 -3.72
C PRO A 44 14.51 -4.84 -4.62
N GLN A 45 15.76 -4.86 -4.16
CA GLN A 45 16.91 -4.31 -4.89
C GLN A 45 17.05 -4.88 -6.30
N SER A 46 16.69 -6.16 -6.50
CA SER A 46 16.74 -6.80 -7.82
C SER A 46 15.86 -6.09 -8.87
N LEU A 47 14.73 -5.50 -8.46
CA LEU A 47 13.85 -4.75 -9.35
C LEU A 47 14.43 -3.36 -9.68
N GLU A 48 15.10 -2.75 -8.71
CA GLU A 48 15.85 -1.51 -8.92
C GLU A 48 17.01 -1.73 -9.90
N ASP A 49 17.79 -2.80 -9.70
CA ASP A 49 18.93 -3.14 -10.55
C ASP A 49 18.51 -3.50 -11.99
N GLU A 50 17.38 -4.17 -12.17
CA GLU A 50 16.94 -4.65 -13.48
C GLU A 50 16.33 -3.53 -14.36
N TYR A 51 15.52 -2.65 -13.77
CA TYR A 51 14.76 -1.68 -14.54
C TYR A 51 14.51 -0.34 -13.84
N PHE A 52 15.26 -0.02 -12.78
CA PHE A 52 15.10 1.21 -11.99
C PHE A 52 13.78 1.27 -11.21
N GLY A 53 13.25 0.11 -10.81
CA GLY A 53 12.18 0.01 -9.82
C GLY A 53 10.97 0.88 -10.13
N LEU A 54 10.70 1.86 -9.27
CA LEU A 54 9.55 2.76 -9.38
C LEU A 54 9.58 3.65 -10.63
N LEU A 55 10.71 3.79 -11.32
CA LEU A 55 10.80 4.58 -12.55
C LEU A 55 10.31 3.83 -13.79
N SER A 56 9.99 2.53 -13.66
CA SER A 56 9.49 1.70 -14.76
C SER A 56 8.04 1.29 -14.54
N PRO A 57 7.19 1.31 -15.59
CA PRO A 57 5.82 0.81 -15.48
C PRO A 57 5.74 -0.70 -15.18
N LYS A 58 6.84 -1.46 -15.38
CA LYS A 58 6.91 -2.90 -15.04
C LYS A 58 6.60 -3.16 -13.57
N ILE A 59 6.90 -2.20 -12.68
CA ILE A 59 6.66 -2.36 -11.25
C ILE A 59 5.20 -2.61 -10.90
N VAL A 60 4.26 -2.14 -11.73
CA VAL A 60 2.83 -2.33 -11.50
C VAL A 60 2.48 -3.81 -11.51
N GLU A 61 3.02 -4.58 -12.45
CA GLU A 61 2.78 -6.02 -12.55
C GLU A 61 3.41 -6.77 -11.38
N ASP A 62 4.65 -6.44 -11.03
CA ASP A 62 5.38 -7.13 -9.95
C ASP A 62 4.79 -6.84 -8.57
N PHE A 63 4.43 -5.58 -8.31
CA PHE A 63 3.72 -5.23 -7.09
C PHE A 63 2.36 -5.92 -7.02
N THR A 64 1.65 -6.05 -8.15
CA THR A 64 0.38 -6.78 -8.19
C THR A 64 0.57 -8.26 -7.90
N ALA A 65 1.61 -8.89 -8.44
CA ALA A 65 1.95 -10.29 -8.17
C ALA A 65 2.33 -10.51 -6.70
N TYR A 66 3.12 -9.61 -6.12
CA TYR A 66 3.44 -9.63 -4.69
C TYR A 66 2.19 -9.47 -3.81
N ALA A 67 1.31 -8.53 -4.16
CA ALA A 67 0.04 -8.35 -3.46
C ALA A 67 -0.84 -9.61 -3.56
N ASP A 68 -0.89 -10.27 -4.72
CA ASP A 68 -1.62 -11.55 -4.90
C ASP A 68 -1.13 -12.63 -3.94
N VAL A 69 0.18 -12.77 -3.78
CA VAL A 69 0.77 -13.70 -2.80
C VAL A 69 0.33 -13.32 -1.40
N CYS A 70 0.50 -12.07 -0.99
CA CYS A 70 0.13 -11.63 0.36
C CYS A 70 -1.37 -11.85 0.66
N PHE A 71 -2.25 -11.52 -0.28
CA PHE A 71 -3.69 -11.72 -0.12
C PHE A 71 -4.05 -13.20 -0.02
N ARG A 72 -3.42 -14.06 -0.83
CA ARG A 72 -3.65 -15.51 -0.79
C ARG A 72 -3.17 -16.15 0.51
N GLU A 73 -1.95 -15.82 0.94
CA GLU A 73 -1.32 -16.49 2.08
C GLU A 73 -1.84 -15.98 3.44
N PHE A 74 -2.30 -14.72 3.51
CA PHE A 74 -2.65 -14.08 4.80
C PHE A 74 -4.07 -13.52 4.87
N GLY A 75 -4.80 -13.42 3.75
CA GLY A 75 -6.12 -12.80 3.69
C GLY A 75 -7.22 -13.53 4.46
N ASP A 76 -6.98 -14.78 4.85
CA ASP A 76 -7.87 -15.54 5.73
C ASP A 76 -7.97 -14.88 7.12
N ARG A 77 -6.86 -14.33 7.63
CA ARG A 77 -6.76 -13.67 8.96
C ARG A 77 -6.65 -12.16 8.89
N VAL A 78 -6.02 -11.60 7.86
CA VAL A 78 -5.81 -10.15 7.69
C VAL A 78 -6.98 -9.55 6.89
N LYS A 79 -7.68 -8.58 7.50
CA LYS A 79 -8.84 -7.91 6.88
C LYS A 79 -8.57 -6.48 6.46
N TYR A 80 -7.54 -5.85 7.02
CA TYR A 80 -7.17 -4.46 6.76
C TYR A 80 -5.82 -4.39 6.08
N TRP A 81 -5.84 -3.88 4.84
CA TRP A 81 -4.67 -3.79 3.97
C TRP A 81 -4.38 -2.33 3.63
N ILE A 82 -3.11 -1.97 3.76
CA ILE A 82 -2.54 -0.72 3.28
C ILE A 82 -1.59 -1.11 2.16
N THR A 83 -1.81 -0.58 0.95
CA THR A 83 -1.02 -0.97 -0.22
C THR A 83 0.35 -0.29 -0.21
N VAL A 84 0.38 1.04 -0.10
CA VAL A 84 1.61 1.85 -0.13
C VAL A 84 1.60 2.78 1.08
N ASN A 85 2.70 2.78 1.83
CA ASN A 85 2.94 3.78 2.88
C ASN A 85 3.39 5.10 2.27
N GLU A 86 2.82 6.22 2.74
CA GLU A 86 3.28 7.59 2.43
C GLU A 86 3.71 7.79 0.96
N PRO A 87 2.79 7.67 -0.02
CA PRO A 87 3.12 7.67 -1.45
C PRO A 87 3.70 9.00 -1.97
N ASN A 88 3.67 10.05 -1.15
CA ASN A 88 4.35 11.32 -1.41
C ASN A 88 5.82 11.32 -0.92
N ILE A 89 6.14 10.57 0.13
CA ILE A 89 7.46 10.59 0.76
C ILE A 89 8.46 9.78 -0.04
N GLU A 90 8.10 8.58 -0.51
CA GLU A 90 9.01 7.72 -1.28
C GLU A 90 9.54 8.42 -2.55
N PRO A 91 8.71 9.06 -3.39
CA PRO A 91 9.21 9.76 -4.57
C PRO A 91 10.06 10.99 -4.24
N ILE A 92 9.70 11.75 -3.20
CA ILE A 92 10.44 12.96 -2.82
C ILE A 92 11.80 12.57 -2.22
N LEU A 93 11.83 11.68 -1.23
CA LEU A 93 13.08 11.35 -0.55
C LEU A 93 13.98 10.44 -1.39
N GLY A 94 13.43 9.58 -2.25
CA GLY A 94 14.18 8.66 -3.09
C GLY A 94 14.62 9.22 -4.44
N HIS A 95 13.80 10.10 -5.05
CA HIS A 95 14.00 10.57 -6.43
C HIS A 95 14.07 12.10 -6.61
N ASP A 96 13.83 12.90 -5.56
CA ASP A 96 14.02 14.36 -5.58
C ASP A 96 15.23 14.77 -4.73
N LEU A 97 15.22 14.46 -3.43
CA LEU A 97 16.27 14.83 -2.49
C LEU A 97 17.41 13.81 -2.42
N GLY A 98 17.16 12.57 -2.86
CA GLY A 98 18.13 11.47 -2.81
C GLY A 98 18.61 11.11 -1.40
N ILE A 99 17.80 11.35 -0.37
CA ILE A 99 18.10 11.04 1.04
C ILE A 99 17.83 9.55 1.33
N PHE A 100 16.82 8.98 0.69
CA PHE A 100 16.48 7.56 0.78
C PHE A 100 16.97 6.81 -0.46
N PRO A 101 17.18 5.48 -0.38
CA PRO A 101 17.36 4.66 -1.57
C PRO A 101 16.24 4.93 -2.60
N PRO A 102 16.53 4.96 -3.91
CA PRO A 102 17.82 4.66 -4.56
C PRO A 102 18.81 5.85 -4.62
N ASN A 103 18.58 6.91 -3.85
CA ASN A 103 19.43 8.10 -3.80
C ASN A 103 19.55 8.83 -5.14
N HIS A 104 18.46 8.89 -5.89
CA HIS A 104 18.38 9.63 -7.14
C HIS A 104 18.09 11.11 -6.85
N CYS A 105 18.95 12.00 -7.34
CA CYS A 105 18.67 13.43 -7.37
C CYS A 105 19.53 14.17 -8.41
N SER A 106 19.08 15.35 -8.84
CA SER A 106 19.85 16.22 -9.73
C SER A 106 21.10 16.76 -9.01
N SER A 107 22.25 16.73 -9.70
CA SER A 107 23.56 17.11 -9.14
C SER A 107 23.62 18.52 -8.52
N SER A 108 22.88 19.47 -9.09
CA SER A 108 22.79 20.85 -8.58
C SER A 108 22.10 20.94 -7.22
N LEU A 109 21.11 20.08 -6.94
CA LEU A 109 20.40 20.04 -5.67
C LEU A 109 21.18 19.26 -4.61
N ALA A 110 21.87 18.19 -5.03
CA ALA A 110 22.71 17.39 -4.14
C ALA A 110 23.82 18.24 -3.51
N SER A 111 24.50 19.04 -4.35
CA SER A 111 25.62 19.88 -3.92
C SER A 111 25.25 20.97 -2.90
N SER A 112 24.04 21.54 -3.00
CA SER A 112 23.58 22.57 -2.04
C SER A 112 23.16 22.00 -0.69
N LEU A 113 22.85 20.70 -0.63
CA LEU A 113 22.50 19.97 0.60
C LEU A 113 23.67 19.16 1.18
N GLY A 114 24.85 19.20 0.54
CA GLY A 114 26.01 18.39 0.95
C GLY A 114 25.84 16.88 0.70
N LEU A 115 24.93 16.51 -0.20
CA LEU A 115 24.65 15.13 -0.60
C LEU A 115 25.39 14.80 -1.91
N ASN A 116 25.81 13.53 -2.06
CA ASN A 116 26.46 13.04 -3.27
C ASN A 116 25.48 12.20 -4.11
N CYS A 117 24.54 12.86 -4.80
CA CYS A 117 23.77 12.17 -5.85
C CYS A 117 24.56 12.19 -7.16
N SER A 118 24.85 11.01 -7.67
CA SER A 118 25.58 10.83 -8.93
C SER A 118 24.65 10.61 -10.13
N LYS A 119 23.36 10.40 -9.88
CA LYS A 119 22.34 9.98 -10.86
C LYS A 119 20.97 10.53 -10.46
N GLY A 120 20.11 10.77 -11.44
CA GLY A 120 18.73 11.18 -11.21
C GLY A 120 18.33 12.45 -11.93
N ASN A 121 17.02 12.69 -12.04
CA ASN A 121 16.43 13.96 -12.48
C ASN A 121 15.27 14.36 -11.57
N SER A 122 15.56 15.23 -10.60
CA SER A 122 14.60 15.75 -9.60
C SER A 122 13.37 16.43 -10.20
N SER A 123 13.45 16.94 -11.44
CA SER A 123 12.31 17.58 -12.11
C SER A 123 11.34 16.59 -12.77
N VAL A 124 11.69 15.30 -12.87
CA VAL A 124 10.93 14.30 -13.62
C VAL A 124 10.67 13.04 -12.80
N GLU A 125 11.71 12.46 -12.21
CA GLU A 125 11.65 11.15 -11.55
C GLU A 125 10.65 11.05 -10.40
N PRO A 126 10.48 12.05 -9.51
CA PRO A 126 9.48 11.99 -8.45
C PRO A 126 8.05 11.83 -8.99
N TYR A 127 7.75 12.45 -10.14
CA TYR A 127 6.44 12.34 -10.76
C TYR A 127 6.24 10.97 -11.43
N VAL A 128 7.28 10.42 -12.05
CA VAL A 128 7.24 9.07 -12.64
C VAL A 128 7.07 8.00 -11.54
N ALA A 129 7.88 8.08 -10.49
CA ALA A 129 7.78 7.17 -9.34
C ALA A 129 6.40 7.26 -8.67
N GLY A 130 5.91 8.48 -8.39
CA GLY A 130 4.58 8.70 -7.84
C GLY A 130 3.47 8.17 -8.75
N HIS A 131 3.57 8.36 -10.06
CA HIS A 131 2.61 7.83 -11.03
C HIS A 131 2.56 6.30 -11.00
N ASN A 132 3.71 5.63 -11.05
CA ASN A 132 3.77 4.17 -11.01
C ASN A 132 3.34 3.60 -9.66
N LEU A 133 3.59 4.29 -8.54
CA LEU A 133 3.04 3.92 -7.23
C LEU A 133 1.50 3.97 -7.22
N LEU A 134 0.90 5.02 -7.80
CA LEU A 134 -0.55 5.14 -7.92
C LEU A 134 -1.17 4.04 -8.80
N LEU A 135 -0.52 3.71 -9.92
CA LEU A 135 -0.96 2.60 -10.78
C LEU A 135 -0.82 1.25 -10.07
N SER A 136 0.27 1.04 -9.33
CA SER A 136 0.52 -0.16 -8.53
C SER A 136 -0.55 -0.33 -7.44
N HIS A 137 -0.87 0.74 -6.72
CA HIS A 137 -1.98 0.81 -5.77
C HIS A 137 -3.30 0.40 -6.45
N ALA A 138 -3.65 1.06 -7.56
CA ALA A 138 -4.92 0.83 -8.26
C ALA A 138 -5.05 -0.62 -8.75
N SER A 139 -3.95 -1.20 -9.27
CA SER A 139 -3.91 -2.59 -9.74
C SER A 139 -4.11 -3.57 -8.59
N ALA A 140 -3.38 -3.41 -7.48
CA ALA A 140 -3.53 -4.27 -6.29
C ALA A 140 -4.94 -4.19 -5.68
N VAL A 141 -5.53 -2.99 -5.59
CA VAL A 141 -6.91 -2.80 -5.10
C VAL A 141 -7.92 -3.45 -6.05
N SER A 142 -7.73 -3.32 -7.36
CA SER A 142 -8.58 -3.97 -8.38
C SER A 142 -8.53 -5.49 -8.24
N LEU A 143 -7.34 -6.06 -8.07
CA LEU A 143 -7.14 -7.49 -7.80
C LEU A 143 -7.86 -7.93 -6.51
N TYR A 144 -7.63 -7.22 -5.40
CA TYR A 144 -8.25 -7.54 -4.11
C TYR A 144 -9.77 -7.58 -4.21
N ARG A 145 -10.38 -6.54 -4.80
CA ARG A 145 -11.84 -6.44 -4.97
C ARG A 145 -12.42 -7.55 -5.82
N LYS A 146 -11.73 -7.93 -6.90
CA LYS A 146 -12.21 -8.94 -7.85
C LYS A 146 -12.03 -10.37 -7.37
N LYS A 147 -10.95 -10.67 -6.65
CA LYS A 147 -10.55 -12.04 -6.31
C LYS A 147 -10.73 -12.40 -4.84
N TYR A 148 -10.51 -11.45 -3.92
CA TYR A 148 -10.40 -11.73 -2.49
C TYR A 148 -11.53 -11.11 -1.64
N GLN A 149 -12.20 -10.07 -2.14
CA GLN A 149 -13.34 -9.46 -1.46
C GLN A 149 -14.69 -10.10 -1.84
N VAL A 150 -14.73 -10.95 -2.87
CA VAL A 150 -15.98 -11.56 -3.39
C VAL A 150 -16.53 -12.67 -2.47
N SER A 151 -15.73 -13.21 -1.53
CA SER A 151 -16.14 -14.27 -0.61
C SER A 151 -16.74 -13.76 0.72
N ALA A 152 -17.74 -12.89 0.64
CA ALA A 152 -18.73 -12.70 1.72
C ALA A 152 -20.18 -12.87 1.20
N LEU A 153 -20.34 -13.25 -0.07
CA LEU A 153 -21.62 -13.21 -0.76
C LEU A 153 -21.81 -14.42 -1.67
N GLU A 154 -21.54 -15.63 -1.17
CA GLU A 154 -22.05 -16.84 -1.81
C GLU A 154 -22.42 -17.91 -0.77
N ILE A 155 -23.70 -18.30 -0.80
CA ILE A 155 -24.44 -19.28 0.01
C ILE A 155 -25.10 -18.76 1.31
N SER A 156 -26.14 -17.93 1.12
CA SER A 156 -27.48 -18.27 1.59
C SER A 156 -28.47 -17.71 0.57
N GLY A 157 -29.40 -18.52 0.10
CA GLY A 157 -30.31 -18.16 -0.99
C GLY A 157 -30.99 -16.79 -0.83
N PHE A 158 -31.35 -16.22 -1.98
CA PHE A 158 -31.96 -14.91 -2.23
C PHE A 158 -30.99 -13.75 -2.49
N ARG A 159 -30.98 -13.32 -3.76
CA ARG A 159 -30.66 -11.96 -4.19
C ARG A 159 -31.19 -10.93 -3.17
N LYS A 160 -30.30 -10.15 -2.56
CA LYS A 160 -30.62 -8.81 -2.09
C LYS A 160 -29.71 -7.78 -2.74
N LYS A 161 -30.35 -7.04 -3.65
CA LYS A 161 -30.15 -5.65 -4.09
C LYS A 161 -28.93 -4.95 -3.47
N CYS A 162 -28.04 -4.48 -4.35
CA CYS A 162 -26.95 -3.55 -4.07
C CYS A 162 -27.37 -2.51 -3.03
N ARG A 163 -26.62 -2.39 -1.93
CA ARG A 163 -26.75 -1.31 -0.96
C ARG A 163 -25.41 -0.59 -0.80
N GLY A 164 -24.99 0.09 -1.86
CA GLY A 164 -24.13 1.26 -1.71
C GLY A 164 -24.99 2.38 -1.15
N GLY A 165 -24.72 2.83 0.08
CA GLY A 165 -25.34 4.04 0.62
C GLY A 165 -25.59 4.10 2.13
N GLU A 166 -25.43 3.02 2.91
CA GLU A 166 -25.77 3.11 4.36
C GLU A 166 -24.70 3.76 5.23
N GLU A 167 -23.41 3.59 4.95
CA GLU A 167 -22.36 4.27 5.70
C GLU A 167 -22.36 5.78 5.47
N GLU A 168 -22.55 6.24 4.23
CA GLU A 168 -22.67 7.67 3.93
C GLU A 168 -23.90 8.29 4.62
N VAL A 169 -25.03 7.58 4.65
CA VAL A 169 -26.25 8.04 5.34
C VAL A 169 -26.05 8.05 6.86
N LEU A 170 -25.34 7.07 7.42
CA LEU A 170 -25.07 7.01 8.86
C LEU A 170 -24.10 8.11 9.31
N VAL A 171 -23.04 8.37 8.53
CA VAL A 171 -22.09 9.46 8.77
C VAL A 171 -22.79 10.81 8.65
N ARG A 172 -23.61 11.04 7.62
CA ARG A 172 -24.40 12.28 7.48
C ARG A 172 -25.40 12.47 8.63
N ARG A 173 -26.04 11.39 9.09
CA ARG A 173 -26.96 11.45 10.25
C ARG A 173 -26.22 11.75 11.56
N ARG A 174 -25.00 11.23 11.75
CA ARG A 174 -24.16 11.56 12.91
C ARG A 174 -23.69 13.02 12.86
N GLN A 175 -23.27 13.52 11.69
CA GLN A 175 -22.87 14.92 11.49
C GLN A 175 -24.01 15.90 11.80
N GLN A 176 -25.22 15.63 11.30
CA GLN A 176 -26.39 16.48 11.56
C GLN A 176 -26.84 16.44 13.03
N ARG A 177 -26.68 15.30 13.71
CA ARG A 177 -26.98 15.18 15.15
C ARG A 177 -25.98 15.98 15.99
N TRP A 178 -24.70 15.96 15.62
CA TRP A 178 -23.65 16.76 16.27
C TRP A 178 -23.90 18.27 16.12
N LEU A 179 -24.23 18.72 14.91
CA LEU A 179 -24.54 20.15 14.65
C LEU A 179 -25.74 20.65 15.46
N LYS A 180 -26.78 19.82 15.65
CA LYS A 180 -27.94 20.16 16.51
C LYS A 180 -27.58 20.24 17.99
N VAL A 181 -26.73 19.34 18.48
CA VAL A 181 -26.25 19.37 19.88
C VAL A 181 -25.40 20.62 20.13
N GLU A 182 -24.52 20.98 19.19
CA GLU A 182 -23.65 22.14 19.31
C GLU A 182 -24.42 23.47 19.23
N ALA A 183 -25.45 23.54 18.36
CA ALA A 183 -26.34 24.70 18.28
C ALA A 183 -27.17 24.89 19.57
N THR A 184 -27.52 23.81 20.26
CA THR A 184 -28.27 23.88 21.53
C THR A 184 -27.37 24.27 22.71
N ARG A 185 -26.07 23.94 22.66
CA ARG A 185 -25.07 24.36 23.65
C ARG A 185 -24.67 25.84 23.55
N ARG A 186 -24.77 26.44 22.35
CA ARG A 186 -24.47 27.88 22.15
C ARG A 186 -25.62 28.84 22.47
N MET A 187 -26.81 28.34 22.80
CA MET A 187 -27.98 29.14 23.21
C MET A 187 -28.27 29.07 24.72
N ARG A 188 -27.29 28.65 25.54
CA ARG A 188 -27.32 28.77 27.00
C ARG A 188 -26.14 29.60 27.48
#